data_AF-A0A7K1LSL8-F1
#
_entry.id   AF-A0A7K1LSL8-F1
#
_cell.length_a   1.000
_cell.length_b   1.000
_cell.length_c   1.000
_cell.angle_alpha   90.00
_cell.angle_beta   90.00
_cell.angle_gamma   90.00
#
_symmetry.space_group_name_H-M   'P 1'
#
loop_
_entity.id
_entity.type
_entity.pdbx_description
1 polymer ?
#
loop_
_entity_poly.entity_id
_entity_poly.type
_entity_poly.pdbx_seq_one_letter_code
_entity_poly.pdbx_strand_id
1 'polypeptide(L)'
;MKNNDFDELLEGLDFDIEEPHTGHRERFFKKLDQEVSKPEEKGKVRRLWAPIMAIAASFLLAFFLLGEFVAPTASAKNADLASISPEMKQTQEFYTGLIQKELNILEAESSPETKVIIDDALQQMEKLEKNYEELRKDLVNSGKDNRVIHAMIQNFQQRIDLLNNVLTQIENIKTLKNQNHEDNII
;
A
#
# COMPACT_ATOMS: atom_id res chain seq x y z
N MET A 1 25.11 3.00 47.95
CA MET A 1 24.42 4.08 48.68
C MET A 1 23.02 3.58 48.99
N LYS A 2 22.56 3.65 50.25
CA LYS A 2 21.15 3.38 50.57
C LYS A 2 20.33 4.57 50.06
N ASN A 3 19.26 4.32 49.33
CA ASN A 3 18.34 5.35 48.85
C ASN A 3 17.45 5.77 50.01
N ASN A 4 17.86 6.81 50.73
CA ASN A 4 17.14 7.34 51.88
C ASN A 4 15.92 8.19 51.48
N ASP A 5 15.80 8.57 50.19
CA ASP A 5 14.67 9.36 49.66
C ASP A 5 13.31 8.68 49.88
N PHE A 6 13.27 7.35 49.84
CA PHE A 6 12.02 6.63 50.05
C PHE A 6 11.59 6.66 51.52
N ASP A 7 12.54 6.55 52.44
CA ASP A 7 12.26 6.56 53.88
C ASP A 7 11.79 7.96 54.33
N GLU A 8 12.34 9.02 53.73
CA GLU A 8 11.98 10.42 53.99
C GLU A 8 10.54 10.75 53.53
N LEU A 9 10.04 10.08 52.48
CA LEU A 9 8.64 10.21 52.02
C LEU A 9 7.62 9.52 52.94
N LEU A 10 8.05 8.55 53.74
CA LEU A 10 7.17 7.79 54.64
C LEU A 10 7.18 8.32 56.07
N GLU A 11 8.17 9.13 56.45
CA GLU A 11 8.42 9.58 57.82
C GLU A 11 7.31 10.50 58.40
N GLY A 12 6.47 11.08 57.54
CA GLY A 12 5.35 11.96 57.92
C GLY A 12 3.96 11.39 57.61
N LEU A 13 3.86 10.16 57.12
CA LEU A 13 2.57 9.53 56.84
C LEU A 13 2.07 8.80 58.09
N ASP A 14 0.91 9.22 58.58
CA ASP A 14 0.15 8.47 59.58
C ASP A 14 -0.44 7.24 58.88
N PHE A 15 0.35 6.17 58.82
CA PHE A 15 -0.14 4.89 58.35
C PHE A 15 -1.24 4.47 59.30
N ASP A 16 -2.46 4.36 58.80
CA ASP A 16 -3.63 3.92 59.55
C ASP A 16 -3.30 2.59 60.26
N ILE A 17 -2.95 2.67 61.56
CA ILE A 17 -2.58 1.53 62.41
C ILE A 17 -3.85 0.86 62.95
N GLU A 18 -5.02 1.45 62.69
CA GLU A 18 -6.29 0.94 63.18
C GLU A 18 -6.69 -0.32 62.41
N GLU A 19 -7.02 -1.38 63.15
CA GLU A 19 -7.57 -2.57 62.54
C GLU A 19 -9.00 -2.26 62.03
N PRO A 20 -9.33 -2.67 60.79
CA PRO A 20 -10.68 -2.50 60.28
C PRO A 20 -11.72 -3.12 61.22
N HIS A 21 -12.85 -2.45 61.42
CA HIS A 21 -13.94 -2.98 62.23
C HIS A 21 -14.30 -4.43 61.83
N THR A 22 -14.63 -5.25 62.83
CA THR A 22 -14.95 -6.67 62.66
C THR A 22 -15.93 -6.91 61.52
N GLY A 23 -15.66 -7.95 60.71
CA GLY A 23 -16.44 -8.27 59.52
C GLY A 23 -16.13 -7.41 58.27
N HIS A 24 -15.11 -6.54 58.30
CA HIS A 24 -14.68 -5.77 57.14
C HIS A 24 -14.36 -6.67 55.94
N ARG A 25 -13.64 -7.77 56.17
CA ARG A 25 -13.22 -8.72 55.12
C ARG A 25 -14.44 -9.35 54.43
N GLU A 26 -15.43 -9.77 55.19
CA GLU A 26 -16.67 -10.36 54.67
C GLU A 26 -17.49 -9.32 53.89
N ARG A 27 -17.58 -8.07 54.38
CA ARG A 27 -18.24 -6.97 53.65
C ARG A 27 -17.49 -6.61 52.36
N PHE A 28 -16.16 -6.64 52.39
CA PHE A 28 -15.31 -6.40 51.22
C PHE A 28 -15.53 -7.47 50.16
N PHE A 29 -15.43 -8.75 50.51
CA PHE A 29 -15.68 -9.85 49.58
C PHE A 29 -17.10 -9.83 49.03
N LYS A 30 -18.11 -9.57 49.88
CA LYS A 30 -19.50 -9.42 49.42
C LYS A 30 -19.68 -8.29 48.41
N LYS A 31 -18.99 -7.16 48.58
CA LYS A 31 -19.03 -6.03 47.65
C LYS A 31 -18.24 -6.32 46.37
N LEU A 32 -17.11 -7.02 46.48
CA LEU A 32 -16.30 -7.45 45.35
C LEU A 32 -17.08 -8.43 44.46
N ASP A 33 -17.71 -9.44 45.05
CA ASP A 33 -18.52 -10.43 44.32
C ASP A 33 -19.75 -9.77 43.66
N GLN A 34 -20.32 -8.73 44.28
CA GLN A 34 -21.40 -7.94 43.69
C GLN A 34 -20.96 -7.08 42.49
N GLU A 35 -19.69 -6.64 42.45
CA GLU A 35 -19.14 -5.89 41.31
C GLU A 35 -18.63 -6.83 40.20
N VAL A 36 -18.04 -7.98 40.56
CA VAL A 36 -17.56 -9.00 39.62
C VAL A 36 -18.71 -9.76 38.96
N SER A 37 -19.86 -9.87 39.63
CA SER A 37 -21.04 -10.57 39.12
C SER A 37 -22.05 -9.67 38.42
N LYS A 38 -21.75 -8.40 38.17
CA LYS A 38 -22.53 -7.64 37.18
C LYS A 38 -22.23 -8.27 35.83
N PRO A 39 -23.18 -8.95 35.15
CA PRO A 39 -22.95 -9.28 33.76
C PRO A 39 -22.65 -7.96 33.06
N GLU A 40 -21.51 -7.85 32.38
CA GLU A 40 -21.34 -6.77 31.42
C GLU A 40 -22.61 -6.76 30.57
N GLU A 41 -23.40 -5.69 30.66
CA GLU A 41 -24.45 -5.47 29.68
C GLU A 41 -23.71 -5.34 28.36
N LYS A 42 -23.55 -6.46 27.64
CA LYS A 42 -23.02 -6.49 26.28
C LYS A 42 -23.95 -5.58 25.51
N GLY A 43 -23.46 -4.34 25.31
CA GLY A 43 -24.31 -3.22 24.95
C GLY A 43 -25.17 -3.60 23.76
N LYS A 44 -26.46 -3.27 23.84
CA LYS A 44 -27.44 -3.44 22.74
C LYS A 44 -26.90 -2.96 21.39
N VAL A 45 -25.94 -2.03 21.40
CA VAL A 45 -25.15 -1.57 20.26
C VAL A 45 -24.54 -2.72 19.45
N ARG A 46 -23.83 -3.69 20.04
CA ARG A 46 -23.19 -4.79 19.27
C ARG A 46 -24.23 -5.69 18.57
N ARG A 47 -25.44 -5.79 19.14
CA ARG A 47 -26.58 -6.53 18.56
C ARG A 47 -27.29 -5.75 17.45
N LEU A 48 -27.25 -4.42 17.48
CA LEU A 48 -27.84 -3.54 16.46
C LEU A 48 -26.95 -3.39 15.20
N TRP A 49 -25.62 -3.45 15.35
CA TRP A 49 -24.68 -3.40 14.21
C TRP A 49 -24.45 -4.76 13.54
N ALA A 50 -24.78 -5.86 14.21
CA ALA A 50 -24.67 -7.22 13.66
C ALA A 50 -25.39 -7.41 12.30
N PRO A 51 -26.64 -6.95 12.10
CA PRO A 51 -27.28 -7.03 10.78
C PRO A 51 -26.62 -6.12 9.74
N ILE A 52 -26.12 -4.93 10.12
CA ILE A 52 -25.45 -4.00 9.17
C ILE A 52 -24.12 -4.58 8.70
N MET A 53 -23.34 -5.21 9.59
CA MET A 53 -22.11 -5.90 9.19
C MET A 53 -22.38 -7.13 8.33
N ALA A 54 -23.44 -7.89 8.60
CA ALA A 54 -23.84 -9.02 7.76
C ALA A 54 -24.26 -8.55 6.35
N ILE A 55 -24.96 -7.41 6.26
CA ILE A 55 -25.33 -6.79 5.00
C ILE A 55 -24.08 -6.30 4.26
N ALA A 56 -23.16 -5.58 4.91
CA ALA A 56 -21.91 -5.13 4.31
C ALA A 56 -21.04 -6.30 3.83
N ALA A 57 -20.91 -7.37 4.62
CA ALA A 57 -20.19 -8.58 4.23
C ALA A 57 -20.87 -9.29 3.06
N SER A 58 -22.20 -9.29 2.98
CA SER A 58 -22.93 -9.84 1.83
C SER A 58 -22.72 -9.02 0.56
N PHE A 59 -22.62 -7.69 0.65
CA PHE A 59 -22.27 -6.84 -0.49
C PHE A 59 -20.81 -7.02 -0.92
N LEU A 60 -19.87 -7.17 0.02
CA LEU A 60 -18.47 -7.46 -0.30
C LEU A 60 -18.32 -8.86 -0.92
N LEU A 61 -19.02 -9.87 -0.39
CA LEU A 61 -19.03 -11.21 -0.94
C LEU A 61 -19.73 -11.24 -2.30
N ALA A 62 -20.86 -10.54 -2.47
CA ALA A 62 -21.54 -10.40 -3.75
C ALA A 62 -20.68 -9.62 -4.74
N PHE A 63 -19.98 -8.57 -4.33
CA PHE A 63 -19.03 -7.84 -5.17
C PHE A 63 -17.81 -8.68 -5.53
N PHE A 64 -17.34 -9.57 -4.65
CA PHE A 64 -16.24 -10.48 -4.94
C PHE A 64 -16.67 -11.62 -5.88
N LEU A 65 -17.85 -12.21 -5.65
CA LEU A 65 -18.38 -13.33 -6.44
C LEU A 65 -19.04 -12.91 -7.77
N LEU A 66 -19.68 -11.73 -7.80
CA LEU A 66 -20.28 -11.13 -9.00
C LEU A 66 -19.33 -10.16 -9.69
N GLY A 67 -18.27 -9.67 -9.03
CA GLY A 67 -17.29 -8.77 -9.64
C GLY A 67 -16.55 -9.40 -10.81
N GLU A 68 -16.32 -10.72 -10.75
CA GLU A 68 -15.81 -11.49 -11.89
C GLU A 68 -16.84 -11.64 -13.03
N PHE A 69 -18.15 -11.56 -12.73
CA PHE A 69 -19.24 -11.71 -13.71
C PHE A 69 -19.78 -10.38 -14.26
N VAL A 70 -19.60 -9.26 -13.56
CA VAL A 70 -20.10 -7.92 -13.90
C VAL A 70 -19.01 -7.05 -14.53
N ALA A 71 -17.83 -7.61 -14.79
CA ALA A 71 -16.96 -7.10 -15.85
C ALA A 71 -17.18 -7.93 -17.13
N PRO A 72 -18.21 -7.66 -17.94
CA PRO A 72 -18.02 -7.80 -19.37
C PRO A 72 -17.10 -6.65 -19.76
N THR A 73 -15.80 -6.78 -19.52
CA THR A 73 -14.92 -6.18 -20.53
C THR A 73 -15.15 -7.06 -21.72
N ALA A 74 -16.08 -6.59 -22.56
CA ALA A 74 -16.23 -7.08 -23.90
C ALA A 74 -14.81 -7.36 -24.39
N SER A 75 -14.61 -8.55 -24.95
CA SER A 75 -13.60 -8.74 -25.97
C SER A 75 -13.94 -7.80 -27.13
N ALA A 76 -13.84 -6.48 -26.92
CA ALA A 76 -13.22 -5.61 -27.88
C ALA A 76 -11.96 -6.38 -28.23
N LYS A 77 -11.89 -6.85 -29.46
CA LYS A 77 -10.65 -7.36 -30.02
C LYS A 77 -9.64 -6.24 -29.81
N ASN A 78 -8.92 -6.35 -28.71
CA ASN A 78 -7.92 -5.42 -28.24
C ASN A 78 -6.81 -5.55 -29.26
N ALA A 79 -6.92 -4.77 -30.33
CA ALA A 79 -5.95 -4.81 -31.41
C ALA A 79 -4.68 -4.16 -30.86
N ASP A 80 -3.72 -5.01 -30.59
CA ASP A 80 -2.39 -4.67 -30.14
C ASP A 80 -1.38 -5.42 -31.02
N LEU A 81 -0.09 -5.31 -30.71
CA LEU A 81 0.94 -6.01 -31.47
C LEU A 81 0.72 -7.53 -31.46
N ALA A 82 0.19 -8.09 -30.37
CA ALA A 82 -0.11 -9.52 -30.29
C ALA A 82 -1.16 -10.00 -31.30
N SER A 83 -2.01 -9.10 -31.80
CA SER A 83 -2.99 -9.38 -32.85
C SER A 83 -2.41 -9.41 -34.28
N ILE A 84 -1.15 -9.02 -34.46
CA ILE A 84 -0.49 -8.93 -35.78
C ILE A 84 0.11 -10.26 -36.21
N SER A 85 0.99 -10.83 -35.38
CA SER A 85 1.66 -12.11 -35.64
C SER A 85 2.14 -12.74 -34.33
N PRO A 86 2.50 -14.04 -34.32
CA PRO A 86 3.12 -14.69 -33.16
C PRO A 86 4.40 -13.98 -32.68
N GLU A 87 5.22 -13.48 -33.61
CA GLU A 87 6.47 -12.76 -33.30
C GLU A 87 6.17 -11.39 -32.67
N MET A 88 5.12 -10.71 -33.14
CA MET A 88 4.68 -9.44 -32.55
C MET A 88 4.04 -9.62 -31.18
N LYS A 89 3.39 -10.76 -30.93
CA LYS A 89 2.96 -11.15 -29.59
C LYS A 89 4.16 -11.33 -28.64
N GLN A 90 5.17 -12.09 -29.06
CA GLN A 90 6.39 -12.26 -28.27
C GLN A 90 7.10 -10.93 -28.00
N THR A 91 7.11 -10.03 -29.00
CA THR A 91 7.66 -8.68 -28.88
C THR A 91 6.92 -7.88 -27.81
N GLN A 92 5.58 -7.88 -27.84
CA GLN A 92 4.76 -7.22 -26.82
C GLN A 92 5.02 -7.79 -25.42
N GLU A 93 5.00 -9.12 -25.28
CA GLU A 93 5.23 -9.80 -24.00
C GLU A 93 6.64 -9.50 -23.43
N PHE A 94 7.65 -9.47 -24.30
CA PHE A 94 9.02 -9.11 -23.91
C PHE A 94 9.08 -7.68 -23.37
N TYR A 95 8.56 -6.71 -24.12
CA TYR A 95 8.64 -5.30 -23.75
C TYR A 95 7.81 -4.98 -22.50
N THR A 96 6.59 -5.51 -22.38
CA THR A 96 5.76 -5.30 -21.19
C THR A 96 6.37 -5.95 -19.96
N GLY A 97 6.95 -7.15 -20.10
CA GLY A 97 7.68 -7.81 -19.02
C GLY A 97 8.90 -7.02 -18.55
N LEU A 98 9.67 -6.47 -19.49
CA LEU A 98 10.81 -5.61 -19.17
C LEU A 98 10.38 -4.32 -18.48
N ILE A 99 9.36 -3.63 -19.00
CA ILE A 99 8.81 -2.40 -18.38
C ILE A 99 8.35 -2.69 -16.95
N GLN A 100 7.62 -3.79 -16.72
CA GLN A 100 7.16 -4.15 -15.38
C GLN A 100 8.33 -4.41 -14.44
N LYS A 101 9.37 -5.10 -14.91
CA LYS A 101 10.58 -5.35 -14.13
C LYS A 101 11.24 -4.03 -13.72
N GLU A 102 11.47 -3.12 -14.66
CA GLU A 102 12.13 -1.85 -14.39
C GLU A 102 11.26 -0.92 -13.50
N LEU A 103 9.93 -0.95 -13.66
CA LEU A 103 9.01 -0.26 -12.74
C LEU A 103 9.12 -0.79 -11.30
N ASN A 104 9.19 -2.11 -11.11
CA ASN A 104 9.35 -2.69 -9.78
C ASN A 104 10.68 -2.27 -9.14
N ILE A 105 11.75 -2.17 -9.92
CA ILE A 105 13.04 -1.65 -9.45
C ILE A 105 12.88 -0.18 -9.05
N LEU A 106 12.25 0.64 -9.90
CA LEU A 106 12.02 2.06 -9.62
C LEU A 106 11.21 2.30 -8.34
N GLU A 107 10.16 1.51 -8.11
CA GLU A 107 9.33 1.61 -6.89
C GLU A 107 10.12 1.26 -5.63
N ALA A 108 11.01 0.26 -5.70
CA ALA A 108 11.89 -0.13 -4.59
C ALA A 108 12.93 0.96 -4.25
N GLU A 109 13.19 1.87 -5.17
CA GLU A 109 14.14 2.97 -5.03
C GLU A 109 13.52 4.25 -4.42
N SER A 110 12.26 4.17 -3.97
CA SER A 110 11.52 5.30 -3.39
C SER A 110 12.06 5.73 -2.02
N SER A 111 12.50 6.99 -1.94
CA SER A 111 12.94 7.68 -0.73
C SER A 111 12.51 9.14 -0.76
N PRO A 112 12.55 9.89 0.37
CA PRO A 112 12.24 11.31 0.37
C PRO A 112 13.02 12.13 -0.67
N GLU A 113 14.27 11.75 -0.93
CA GLU A 113 15.17 12.42 -1.87
C GLU A 113 14.88 12.07 -3.35
N THR A 114 14.40 10.85 -3.63
CA THR A 114 14.10 10.37 -4.98
C THR A 114 12.63 10.55 -5.36
N LYS A 115 11.76 10.86 -4.40
CA LYS A 115 10.31 10.94 -4.59
C LYS A 115 9.89 11.85 -5.74
N VAL A 116 10.47 13.05 -5.83
CA VAL A 116 10.08 14.05 -6.86
C VAL A 116 10.35 13.52 -8.27
N ILE A 117 11.50 12.91 -8.50
CA ILE A 117 11.87 12.40 -9.82
C ILE A 117 11.08 11.13 -10.17
N ILE A 118 10.78 10.27 -9.18
CA ILE A 118 9.93 9.09 -9.38
C ILE A 118 8.50 9.52 -9.72
N ASP A 119 7.92 10.45 -8.97
CA ASP A 119 6.55 10.92 -9.20
C ASP A 119 6.41 11.55 -10.61
N ASP A 120 7.41 12.32 -11.07
CA ASP A 120 7.45 12.86 -12.44
C ASP A 120 7.57 11.74 -13.50
N ALA A 121 8.44 10.76 -13.27
CA ALA A 121 8.58 9.62 -14.16
C ALA A 121 7.27 8.84 -14.32
N LEU A 122 6.52 8.64 -13.24
CA LEU A 122 5.22 7.96 -13.28
C LEU A 122 4.18 8.76 -14.08
N GLN A 123 4.18 10.09 -13.98
CA GLN A 123 3.32 10.94 -14.82
C GLN A 123 3.69 10.86 -16.30
N GLN A 124 4.98 10.87 -16.62
CA GLN A 124 5.45 10.69 -18.00
C GLN A 124 5.10 9.30 -18.54
N MET A 125 5.20 8.26 -17.72
CA MET A 125 4.77 6.90 -18.05
C MET A 125 3.27 6.83 -18.36
N GLU A 126 2.43 7.53 -17.61
CA GLU A 126 0.99 7.60 -17.88
C GLU A 126 0.70 8.25 -19.24
N LYS A 127 1.46 9.29 -19.61
CA LYS A 127 1.35 9.92 -20.93
C LYS A 127 1.74 8.95 -22.06
N LEU A 128 2.82 8.20 -21.88
CA LEU A 128 3.26 7.20 -22.84
C LEU A 128 2.23 6.05 -22.97
N GLU A 129 1.62 5.62 -21.87
CA GLU A 129 0.54 4.63 -21.88
C GLU A 129 -0.68 5.15 -22.66
N LYS A 130 -1.12 6.38 -22.40
CA LYS A 130 -2.23 6.99 -23.16
C LYS A 130 -1.92 7.05 -24.66
N ASN A 131 -0.69 7.40 -25.03
CA ASN A 131 -0.26 7.38 -26.43
C ASN A 131 -0.32 5.97 -27.03
N TYR A 132 0.06 4.93 -26.27
CA TYR A 132 -0.05 3.54 -26.72
C TYR A 132 -1.52 3.15 -26.98
N GLU A 133 -2.42 3.53 -26.08
CA GLU A 133 -3.86 3.27 -26.26
C GLU A 133 -4.45 3.98 -27.48
N GLU A 134 -3.98 5.17 -27.84
CA GLU A 134 -4.37 5.79 -29.12
C GLU A 134 -3.78 5.04 -30.32
N LEU A 135 -2.52 4.59 -30.25
CA LEU A 135 -1.90 3.79 -31.31
C LEU A 135 -2.63 2.47 -31.54
N ARG A 136 -3.21 1.85 -30.50
CA ARG A 136 -4.06 0.65 -30.65
C ARG A 136 -5.30 0.93 -31.49
N LYS A 137 -5.94 2.09 -31.30
CA LYS A 137 -7.08 2.51 -32.13
C LYS A 137 -6.64 2.76 -33.57
N ASP A 138 -5.52 3.46 -33.75
CA ASP A 138 -4.94 3.72 -35.07
C ASP A 138 -4.55 2.43 -35.81
N LEU A 139 -4.10 1.41 -35.09
CA LEU A 139 -3.75 0.11 -35.66
C LEU A 139 -4.97 -0.58 -36.29
N VAL A 140 -6.13 -0.48 -35.63
CA VAL A 140 -7.41 -0.96 -36.18
C VAL A 140 -7.82 -0.12 -37.38
N ASN A 141 -7.85 1.20 -37.22
CA ASN A 141 -8.38 2.13 -38.21
C ASN A 141 -7.56 2.14 -39.50
N SER A 142 -6.24 1.95 -39.39
CA SER A 142 -5.32 1.91 -40.51
C SER A 142 -5.26 0.55 -41.22
N GLY A 143 -5.92 -0.48 -40.71
CA GLY A 143 -5.83 -1.84 -41.26
C GLY A 143 -4.46 -2.47 -41.03
N LYS A 144 -3.87 -2.28 -39.84
CA LYS A 144 -2.54 -2.79 -39.43
C LYS A 144 -1.37 -2.18 -40.20
N ASP A 145 -1.38 -0.86 -40.38
CA ASP A 145 -0.28 -0.15 -41.05
C ASP A 145 1.05 -0.33 -40.30
N ASN A 146 2.09 -0.73 -41.04
CA ASN A 146 3.45 -0.92 -40.51
C ASN A 146 3.99 0.31 -39.78
N ARG A 147 3.60 1.54 -40.18
CA ARG A 147 4.01 2.77 -39.51
C ARG A 147 3.44 2.87 -38.09
N VAL A 148 2.19 2.43 -37.90
CA VAL A 148 1.57 2.38 -36.57
C VAL A 148 2.24 1.30 -35.72
N ILE A 149 2.53 0.13 -36.31
CA ILE A 149 3.29 -0.93 -35.64
C ILE A 149 4.67 -0.41 -35.16
N HIS A 150 5.39 0.33 -36.01
CA HIS A 150 6.67 0.95 -35.62
C HIS A 150 6.49 1.96 -34.48
N ALA A 151 5.45 2.79 -34.53
CA ALA A 151 5.17 3.75 -33.46
C ALA A 151 4.82 3.06 -32.13
N MET A 152 4.12 1.93 -32.16
CA MET A 152 3.83 1.12 -30.96
C MET A 152 5.11 0.54 -30.35
N ILE A 153 6.02 0.01 -31.18
CA ILE A 153 7.33 -0.48 -30.71
C ILE A 153 8.16 0.68 -30.15
N GLN A 154 8.16 1.84 -30.82
CA GLN A 154 8.87 3.03 -30.36
C GLN A 154 8.33 3.53 -29.03
N ASN A 155 7.02 3.44 -28.79
CA ASN A 155 6.43 3.79 -27.50
C ASN A 155 6.97 2.89 -26.37
N PHE A 156 7.07 1.58 -26.58
CA PHE A 156 7.70 0.68 -25.60
C PHE A 156 9.16 1.06 -25.32
N GLN A 157 9.92 1.37 -26.38
CA GLN A 157 11.32 1.81 -26.24
C GLN A 157 11.42 3.09 -25.43
N GLN A 158 10.58 4.09 -25.71
CA GLN A 158 10.54 5.35 -24.96
C GLN A 158 10.25 5.15 -23.47
N ARG A 159 9.35 4.23 -23.12
CA ARG A 159 9.05 3.89 -21.72
C ARG A 159 10.26 3.29 -21.02
N ILE A 160 10.97 2.38 -21.69
CA ILE A 160 12.20 1.78 -21.15
C ILE A 160 13.30 2.82 -20.99
N ASP A 161 13.50 3.66 -22.00
CA ASP A 161 14.50 4.73 -21.95
C ASP A 161 14.21 5.70 -20.79
N LEU A 162 12.94 6.07 -20.59
CA LEU A 162 12.51 6.89 -19.45
C LEU A 162 12.88 6.22 -18.13
N LEU A 163 12.50 4.95 -17.92
CA LEU A 163 12.77 4.22 -16.68
C LEU A 163 14.28 4.11 -16.41
N ASN A 164 15.07 3.74 -17.42
CA ASN A 164 16.52 3.65 -17.31
C ASN A 164 17.15 4.99 -16.93
N ASN A 165 16.75 6.08 -17.59
CA ASN A 165 17.27 7.42 -17.29
C ASN A 165 16.95 7.85 -15.86
N VAL A 166 15.77 7.50 -15.35
CA VAL A 166 15.38 7.83 -13.97
C VAL A 166 16.16 6.99 -12.96
N LEU A 167 16.33 5.70 -13.21
CA LEU A 167 17.15 4.82 -12.37
C LEU A 167 18.60 5.30 -12.28
N THR A 168 19.20 5.70 -13.40
CA THR A 168 20.55 6.30 -13.42
C THR A 168 20.61 7.60 -12.61
N GLN A 169 19.60 8.46 -12.70
CA GLN A 169 19.54 9.69 -11.90
C GLN A 169 19.43 9.40 -10.41
N ILE A 170 18.66 8.38 -10.02
CA ILE A 170 18.56 7.94 -8.63
C ILE A 170 19.91 7.42 -8.11
N GLU A 171 20.62 6.61 -8.90
CA GLU A 171 21.95 6.12 -8.54
C GLU A 171 22.93 7.28 -8.33
N ASN A 172 22.90 8.30 -9.19
CA ASN A 172 23.69 9.51 -9.03
C ASN A 172 23.34 10.29 -7.74
N ILE A 173 22.06 10.41 -7.38
CA ILE A 173 21.65 11.05 -6.12
C ILE A 173 22.19 10.27 -4.91
N LYS A 174 22.09 8.93 -4.93
CA LYS A 174 22.57 8.06 -3.85
C LYS A 174 24.10 8.15 -3.68
N THR A 175 24.86 8.13 -4.77
CA THR A 175 26.33 8.22 -4.73
C THR A 175 26.81 9.56 -4.18
N LEU A 176 26.19 10.68 -4.59
CA LEU A 176 26.51 12.01 -4.07
C LEU A 176 26.23 12.12 -2.56
N LYS A 177 25.15 11.52 -2.06
CA LYS A 177 24.85 11.50 -0.62
C LYS A 177 25.92 10.74 0.17
N ASN A 178 26.42 9.62 -0.34
CA ASN A 178 27.44 8.83 0.36
C ASN A 178 28.77 9.59 0.48
N GLN A 179 29.18 10.31 -0.57
CA GLN A 179 30.41 11.13 -0.54
C GLN A 179 30.35 12.24 0.52
N ASN A 180 29.20 12.93 0.65
CA ASN A 180 29.02 13.99 1.65
C ASN A 180 29.05 13.49 3.12
N HIS A 181 28.82 12.19 3.36
CA HIS A 181 28.94 11.60 4.70
C HIS A 181 30.39 11.22 5.05
N GLU A 182 31.26 10.97 4.07
CA GLU A 182 32.69 10.70 4.33
C GLU A 182 33.45 11.99 4.65
N ASP A 183 33.10 13.12 4.03
CA ASP A 183 33.78 14.42 4.24
C ASP A 183 33.46 15.09 5.60
N ASN A 184 32.47 14.60 6.34
CA ASN A 184 32.09 15.12 7.66
C ASN A 184 32.72 14.35 8.84
N ILE A 185 33.68 13.46 8.57
CA ILE A 185 34.53 12.83 9.59
C ILE A 185 35.93 13.45 9.52
N ILE A 186 36.06 14.73 9.88
CA ILE A 186 37.35 15.39 10.13
C ILE A 186 37.22 16.27 11.37
#